data_AF-A0A1J0E1I6-F1
#
_entry.id   AF-A0A1J0E1I6-F1
#
_cell.length_a   1.000
_cell.length_b   1.000
_cell.length_c   1.000
_cell.angle_alpha   90.00
_cell.angle_beta   90.00
_cell.angle_gamma   90.00
#
_symmetry.space_group_name_H-M   'P 1'
#
loop_
_entity.id
_entity.type
_entity.pdbx_description
1 polymer ?
#
loop_
_entity_poly.entity_id
_entity_poly.type
_entity_poly.pdbx_seq_one_letter_code
_entity_poly.pdbx_strand_id
1 'polypeptide(L)'
;MQQLDQFQSMLNELQRCRINVKKQINEFKVLQNEISELHKKADKDPIALRKLAKFNDVMQSDIGAEKIIKKSEEVKLIFNQLSKQFKQLSVENTGQNRDLFSPEKNKSVVKKQYRTFV
;
A
#
# COMPACT_ATOMS: atom_id res chain seq x y z
N MET A 1 29.05 3.44 -20.08
CA MET A 1 28.38 2.13 -19.98
C MET A 1 27.96 1.81 -18.55
N GLN A 2 28.85 1.86 -17.55
CA GLN A 2 28.54 1.48 -16.16
C GLN A 2 27.30 2.15 -15.53
N GLN A 3 27.03 3.43 -15.80
CA GLN A 3 25.82 4.12 -15.30
C GLN A 3 24.52 3.55 -15.90
N LEU A 4 24.57 3.13 -17.16
CA LEU A 4 23.42 2.57 -17.87
C LEU A 4 23.12 1.15 -17.37
N ASP A 5 24.17 0.38 -17.07
CA ASP A 5 24.06 -0.93 -16.43
C ASP A 5 23.51 -0.83 -15.00
N GLN A 6 23.95 0.16 -14.22
CA GLN A 6 23.42 0.44 -12.88
C GLN A 6 21.94 0.85 -12.93
N PHE A 7 21.57 1.71 -13.86
CA PHE A 7 20.17 2.11 -14.08
C PHE A 7 19.28 0.92 -14.45
N GLN A 8 19.75 0.05 -15.35
CA GLN A 8 19.02 -1.14 -15.76
C GLN A 8 18.86 -2.15 -14.61
N SER A 9 19.91 -2.32 -13.79
CA SER A 9 19.85 -3.14 -12.58
C SER A 9 18.77 -2.63 -11.61
N MET A 10 18.72 -1.31 -11.40
CA MET A 10 17.74 -0.70 -10.51
C MET A 10 16.31 -0.84 -11.05
N LEU A 11 16.09 -0.65 -12.35
CA LEU A 11 14.78 -0.88 -12.97
C LEU A 11 14.30 -2.32 -12.80
N ASN A 12 15.21 -3.29 -12.95
CA ASN A 12 14.90 -4.70 -12.74
C ASN A 12 14.50 -4.99 -11.29
N GLU A 13 15.18 -4.36 -10.33
CA GLU A 13 14.86 -4.49 -8.90
C GLU A 13 13.51 -3.87 -8.55
N LEU A 14 13.22 -2.66 -9.07
CA LEU A 14 11.92 -2.00 -8.96
C LEU A 14 10.79 -2.87 -9.52
N GLN A 15 11.01 -3.47 -10.70
CA GLN A 15 10.02 -4.35 -11.33
C GLN A 15 9.76 -5.61 -10.51
N ARG A 16 10.80 -6.25 -9.96
CA ARG A 16 10.65 -7.39 -9.05
C ARG A 16 9.88 -7.01 -7.80
N CYS A 17 10.22 -5.88 -7.19
CA CYS A 17 9.52 -5.36 -6.02
C CYS A 17 8.03 -5.12 -6.31
N ARG A 18 7.70 -4.48 -7.44
CA ARG A 18 6.32 -4.25 -7.88
C ARG A 18 5.53 -5.56 -8.00
N ILE A 19 6.14 -6.59 -8.62
CA ILE A 19 5.49 -7.90 -8.79
C ILE A 19 5.22 -8.55 -7.44
N ASN A 20 6.21 -8.53 -6.54
CA ASN A 20 6.07 -9.13 -5.20
C ASN A 20 4.99 -8.43 -4.36
N VAL A 21 4.99 -7.09 -4.34
CA VAL A 21 3.95 -6.32 -3.63
C VAL A 21 2.57 -6.59 -4.24
N LYS A 22 2.44 -6.65 -5.57
CA LYS A 22 1.18 -6.98 -6.23
C LYS A 22 0.68 -8.38 -5.85
N LYS A 23 1.58 -9.37 -5.77
CA LYS A 23 1.25 -10.72 -5.32
C LYS A 23 0.74 -10.72 -3.87
N GLN A 24 1.46 -10.08 -2.96
CA GLN A 24 1.07 -9.97 -1.55
C GLN A 24 -0.29 -9.27 -1.37
N ILE A 25 -0.57 -8.22 -2.14
CA ILE A 25 -1.88 -7.54 -2.13
C ILE A 25 -3.00 -8.49 -2.56
N ASN A 26 -2.77 -9.29 -3.61
CA ASN A 26 -3.79 -10.22 -4.08
C ASN A 26 -4.05 -11.34 -3.06
N GLU A 27 -3.00 -11.90 -2.47
CA GLU A 27 -3.11 -12.89 -1.39
C GLU A 27 -3.88 -12.32 -0.19
N PHE A 28 -3.59 -11.09 0.20
CA PHE A 28 -4.31 -10.40 1.27
C PHE A 28 -5.80 -10.22 0.95
N LYS A 29 -6.15 -9.86 -0.29
CA LYS A 29 -7.55 -9.76 -0.73
C LYS A 29 -8.29 -11.10 -0.66
N VAL A 30 -7.62 -12.20 -1.04
CA VAL A 30 -8.19 -13.55 -0.93
C VAL A 30 -8.49 -13.87 0.54
N LEU A 31 -7.54 -13.63 1.44
CA LEU A 31 -7.74 -13.84 2.88
C LEU A 31 -8.86 -12.98 3.44
N GLN A 32 -8.97 -11.71 3.03
CA GLN A 32 -10.08 -10.84 3.43
C GLN A 32 -11.44 -11.39 3.00
N ASN A 33 -11.51 -11.95 1.77
CA ASN A 33 -12.73 -12.60 1.29
C ASN A 33 -13.06 -13.86 2.10
N GLU A 34 -12.07 -14.71 2.40
CA GLU A 34 -12.27 -15.90 3.24
C GLU A 34 -12.78 -15.53 4.63
N ILE A 35 -12.20 -14.52 5.27
CA ILE A 35 -12.65 -14.01 6.58
C ILE A 35 -14.08 -13.47 6.48
N SER A 36 -14.43 -12.76 5.39
CA SER A 36 -15.79 -12.26 5.16
C SER A 36 -16.79 -13.41 5.02
N GLU A 37 -16.46 -14.45 4.28
CA GLU A 37 -17.29 -15.66 4.14
C GLU A 37 -17.46 -16.41 5.46
N LEU A 38 -16.42 -16.46 6.30
CA LEU A 38 -16.52 -17.01 7.65
C LEU A 38 -17.49 -16.20 8.50
N HIS A 39 -17.45 -14.85 8.46
CA HIS A 39 -18.40 -14.00 9.19
C HIS A 39 -19.84 -14.23 8.74
N LYS A 40 -20.09 -14.35 7.44
CA LYS A 40 -21.45 -14.63 6.90
C LYS A 40 -22.03 -15.96 7.39
N LYS A 41 -21.18 -16.94 7.66
CA LYS A 41 -21.60 -18.31 8.02
C LYS A 41 -21.55 -18.56 9.54
N ALA A 42 -20.90 -17.69 10.31
CA ALA A 42 -20.65 -17.88 11.73
C ALA A 42 -21.92 -18.11 12.57
N ASP A 43 -23.03 -17.47 12.22
CA ASP A 43 -24.30 -17.59 12.95
C ASP A 43 -24.94 -18.98 12.81
N LYS A 44 -24.57 -19.74 11.76
CA LYS A 44 -25.20 -21.02 11.40
C LYS A 44 -24.23 -22.20 11.37
N ASP A 45 -22.93 -21.93 11.32
CA ASP A 45 -21.87 -22.94 11.30
C ASP A 45 -20.96 -22.80 12.53
N PRO A 46 -21.03 -23.73 13.51
CA PRO A 46 -20.18 -23.71 14.69
C PRO A 46 -18.69 -23.87 14.37
N ILE A 47 -18.33 -24.45 13.22
CA ILE A 47 -16.94 -24.56 12.76
C ILE A 47 -16.44 -23.19 12.30
N ALA A 48 -17.25 -22.44 11.55
CA ALA A 48 -16.93 -21.07 11.14
C ALA A 48 -16.77 -20.15 12.37
N LEU A 49 -17.67 -20.26 13.34
CA LEU A 49 -17.59 -19.49 14.60
C LEU A 49 -16.31 -19.79 15.39
N ARG A 50 -15.93 -21.07 15.52
CA ARG A 50 -14.67 -21.47 16.17
C ARG A 50 -13.44 -20.94 15.42
N LYS A 51 -13.46 -20.93 14.09
CA LYS A 51 -12.36 -20.39 13.28
C LYS A 51 -12.20 -18.88 13.47
N LEU A 52 -13.31 -18.13 13.50
CA LEU A 52 -13.28 -16.70 13.79
C LEU A 52 -12.82 -16.39 15.21
N ALA A 53 -13.28 -17.15 16.20
CA ALA A 53 -12.84 -16.98 17.58
C ALA A 53 -11.32 -17.15 17.71
N LYS A 54 -10.76 -18.21 17.10
CA LYS A 54 -9.30 -18.42 17.06
C LYS A 54 -8.55 -17.34 16.30
N PHE A 55 -9.11 -16.88 15.18
CA PHE A 55 -8.51 -15.78 14.42
C PHE A 55 -8.45 -14.49 15.25
N ASN A 56 -9.55 -14.12 15.91
CA ASN A 56 -9.61 -12.96 16.78
C ASN A 56 -8.65 -13.07 17.97
N ASP A 57 -8.56 -14.24 18.59
CA ASP A 57 -7.64 -14.50 19.70
C ASP A 57 -6.17 -14.29 19.27
N VAL A 58 -5.79 -14.82 18.10
CA VAL A 58 -4.46 -14.58 17.54
C VAL A 58 -4.25 -13.11 17.20
N MET A 59 -5.22 -12.44 16.58
CA MET A 59 -5.08 -11.03 16.18
C MET A 59 -5.02 -10.06 17.37
N GLN A 60 -5.66 -10.40 18.49
CA GLN A 60 -5.62 -9.62 19.73
C GLN A 60 -4.47 -10.00 20.66
N SER A 61 -3.82 -11.14 20.43
CA SER A 61 -2.63 -11.52 21.17
C SER A 61 -1.43 -10.64 20.82
N ASP A 62 -0.53 -10.46 21.79
CA ASP A 62 0.74 -9.76 21.59
C ASP A 62 1.56 -10.36 20.45
N ILE A 63 1.50 -11.69 20.28
CA ILE A 63 2.17 -12.43 19.21
C ILE A 63 1.60 -12.03 17.83
N GLY A 64 0.30 -11.82 17.73
CA GLY A 64 -0.35 -11.34 16.51
C GLY A 64 0.03 -9.90 16.18
N ALA A 65 -0.04 -9.02 17.18
CA ALA A 65 0.34 -7.63 17.03
C ALA A 65 1.80 -7.47 16.59
N GLU A 66 2.72 -8.21 17.22
CA GLU A 66 4.15 -8.19 16.90
C GLU A 66 4.41 -8.66 15.46
N LYS A 67 3.74 -9.73 15.01
CA LYS A 67 3.84 -10.21 13.62
C LYS A 67 3.37 -9.18 12.60
N ILE A 68 2.28 -8.46 12.91
CA ILE A 68 1.75 -7.40 12.03
C ILE A 68 2.71 -6.22 11.99
N ILE A 69 3.22 -5.78 13.15
CA ILE A 69 4.20 -4.69 13.24
C ILE A 69 5.44 -5.03 12.43
N LYS A 70 6.01 -6.22 12.63
CA LYS A 70 7.20 -6.68 11.89
C LYS A 70 6.97 -6.69 10.38
N LYS A 71 5.81 -7.17 9.91
CA LYS A 71 5.47 -7.10 8.48
C LYS A 71 5.28 -5.67 7.98
N SER A 72 4.70 -4.79 8.78
CA SER A 72 4.59 -3.36 8.45
C SER A 72 5.96 -2.70 8.30
N GLU A 73 6.90 -3.04 9.18
CA GLU A 73 8.27 -2.55 9.14
C GLU A 73 9.04 -3.05 7.91
N GLU A 74 8.90 -4.33 7.55
CA GLU A 74 9.47 -4.88 6.31
C GLU A 74 8.97 -4.10 5.08
N VAL A 75 7.65 -3.88 4.99
CA VAL A 75 7.03 -3.12 3.89
C VAL A 75 7.52 -1.67 3.89
N LYS A 76 7.60 -1.03 5.05
CA LYS A 76 8.14 0.33 5.20
C LYS A 76 9.59 0.42 4.73
N LEU A 77 10.42 -0.57 5.07
CA LEU A 77 11.81 -0.63 4.64
C LEU A 77 11.92 -0.73 3.12
N ILE A 78 11.10 -1.59 2.50
CA ILE A 78 11.00 -1.69 1.04
C ILE A 78 10.62 -0.34 0.42
N PHE A 79 9.55 0.32 0.91
CA PHE A 79 9.14 1.63 0.40
C PHE A 79 10.21 2.72 0.60
N ASN A 80 10.95 2.68 1.70
CA ASN A 80 12.06 3.61 1.94
C ASN A 80 13.21 3.40 0.96
N GLN A 81 13.54 2.14 0.63
CA GLN A 81 14.54 1.82 -0.39
C GLN A 81 14.10 2.32 -1.77
N LEU A 82 12.84 2.07 -2.15
CA LEU A 82 12.24 2.59 -3.38
C LEU A 82 12.31 4.13 -3.44
N SER A 83 11.99 4.81 -2.33
CA SER A 83 12.04 6.28 -2.25
C SER A 83 13.46 6.82 -2.44
N LYS A 84 14.47 6.16 -1.84
CA LYS A 84 15.88 6.53 -2.02
C LYS A 84 16.33 6.33 -3.46
N GLN A 85 16.00 5.19 -4.07
CA GLN A 85 16.28 4.91 -5.47
C GLN A 85 15.64 5.95 -6.41
N PHE A 86 14.39 6.33 -6.16
CA PHE A 86 13.70 7.36 -6.95
C PHE A 86 14.33 8.75 -6.81
N LYS A 87 14.76 9.12 -5.60
CA LYS A 87 15.48 10.39 -5.37
C LYS A 87 16.82 10.43 -6.09
N GLN A 88 17.58 9.34 -6.12
CA GLN A 88 18.84 9.27 -6.85
C GLN A 88 18.63 9.52 -8.36
N LEU A 89 17.58 8.93 -8.95
CA LEU A 89 17.20 9.21 -10.35
C LEU A 89 16.73 10.65 -10.59
N SER A 90 16.13 11.28 -9.59
CA SER A 90 15.61 12.65 -9.70
C SER A 90 16.72 13.69 -9.60
N VAL A 91 17.76 13.43 -8.80
CA VAL A 91 18.88 14.36 -8.59
C VAL A 91 19.85 14.37 -9.79
N GLU A 92 20.06 13.24 -10.47
CA GLU A 92 20.88 13.19 -11.70
C GLU A 92 20.26 13.96 -12.89
N ASN A 93 18.96 14.25 -12.86
CA ASN A 93 18.28 15.02 -13.92
C ASN A 93 18.14 16.52 -13.62
N THR A 94 18.56 17.00 -12.45
CA THR A 94 18.51 18.44 -12.10
C THR A 94 19.78 19.22 -12.48
N GLY A 95 20.53 18.70 -13.45
CA GLY A 95 21.68 19.37 -14.05
C GLY A 95 21.35 20.23 -15.27
N GLN A 96 20.09 20.36 -15.71
CA GLN A 96 19.68 21.35 -16.72
C GLN A 96 18.15 21.44 -16.85
N ASN A 97 17.68 22.67 -16.95
CA ASN A 97 16.32 23.14 -17.25
C ASN A 97 15.35 23.39 -16.08
N ARG A 98 15.25 24.70 -15.85
CA ARG A 98 14.27 25.47 -15.08
C ARG A 98 12.84 25.26 -15.62
N ASP A 99 11.88 25.60 -14.76
CA ASP A 99 10.50 25.96 -15.08
C ASP A 99 9.57 24.85 -15.61
N LEU A 100 9.03 24.00 -14.72
CA LEU A 100 7.82 23.23 -15.07
C LEU A 100 6.87 22.86 -13.92
N PHE A 101 7.05 23.39 -12.71
CA PHE A 101 6.06 23.23 -11.64
C PHE A 101 5.72 24.56 -10.99
N SER A 102 4.98 25.39 -11.73
CA SER A 102 4.13 26.41 -11.13
C SER A 102 2.78 25.74 -10.82
N PRO A 103 2.33 25.64 -9.55
CA PRO A 103 1.03 25.07 -9.25
C PRO A 103 -0.06 26.05 -9.71
N GLU A 104 -0.70 25.75 -10.84
CA GLU A 104 -1.91 26.43 -11.28
C GLU A 104 -2.97 26.33 -10.17
N LYS A 105 -3.29 27.49 -9.60
CA LYS A 105 -4.35 27.67 -8.60
C LYS A 105 -5.71 27.49 -9.28
N ASN A 106 -6.16 26.25 -9.42
CA ASN A 106 -7.56 25.97 -9.77
C ASN A 106 -8.46 26.30 -8.58
N LYS A 107 -8.88 27.57 -8.49
CA LYS A 107 -10.00 28.01 -7.65
C LYS A 107 -11.30 27.50 -8.27
N SER A 108 -11.72 26.29 -7.93
CA SER A 108 -13.10 25.85 -8.18
C SER A 108 -14.02 26.54 -7.16
N VAL A 109 -14.74 27.54 -7.64
CA VAL A 109 -15.77 28.27 -6.89
C VAL A 109 -16.93 27.33 -6.58
N VAL A 110 -17.00 26.85 -5.33
CA VAL A 110 -18.18 26.15 -4.81
C VAL A 110 -19.30 27.18 -4.62
N LYS A 111 -20.24 27.26 -5.57
CA LYS A 111 -21.49 28.01 -5.40
C LYS A 111 -22.35 27.27 -4.37
N LYS A 112 -22.45 27.81 -3.16
CA LYS A 112 -23.44 27.39 -2.14
C LYS A 112 -24.84 27.73 -2.66
N GLN A 113 -25.60 26.72 -3.07
CA GLN A 113 -27.06 26.83 -3.20
C GLN A 113 -27.67 26.65 -1.80
N TYR A 114 -28.17 27.74 -1.23
CA TYR A 114 -29.06 27.68 -0.07
C TYR A 114 -30.45 27.25 -0.58
N ARG A 115 -30.93 26.09 -0.14
CA ARG A 115 -32.35 25.71 -0.28
C ARG A 115 -33.11 26.30 0.90
N THR A 116 -33.99 27.25 0.63
CA THR A 116 -35.04 27.68 1.55
C THR A 116 -36.15 26.64 1.50
N PHE A 117 -36.52 26.07 2.65
CA PHE A 117 -37.77 25.35 2.81
C PHE A 117 -38.88 26.39 3.00
N VAL A 118 -39.90 26.34 2.16
CA VAL A 118 -41.22 26.96 2.37
C VAL A 118 -42.24 25.84 2.31
#